data_AF-A0ABD4RN37-F1
#
_entry.id   AF-A0ABD4RN37-F1
#
_cell.length_a   1.000
_cell.length_b   1.000
_cell.length_c   1.000
_cell.angle_alpha   90.00
_cell.angle_beta   90.00
_cell.angle_gamma   90.00
#
_symmetry.space_group_name_H-M   'P 1'
#
loop_
_entity.id
_entity.type
_entity.pdbx_description
1 polymer ?
#
loop_
_entity_poly.entity_id
_entity_poly.type
_entity_poly.pdbx_seq_one_letter_code
_entity_poly.pdbx_strand_id
1 'polypeptide(L)' 'MIDFSAMTGEDFAIYMKERPGLFMYIGVGNKEKNINYRLHNNKFNIDEKCLSTASSLFAQLAVGYLCQC' A
#
# COMPACT_ATOMS: atom_id res chain seq x y z
N MET A 1 5.78 10.71 -1.78
CA MET A 1 6.29 9.82 -2.84
C MET A 1 7.37 8.96 -2.22
N ILE A 2 7.38 7.67 -2.55
CA ILE A 2 8.49 6.79 -2.17
C ILE A 2 9.72 7.30 -2.93
N ASP A 3 10.77 7.61 -2.20
CA ASP A 3 12.02 8.18 -2.67
C ASP A 3 13.02 7.13 -3.18
N PHE A 4 12.60 5.86 -3.18
CA PHE A 4 13.37 4.73 -3.71
C PHE A 4 12.54 3.94 -4.73
N SER A 5 13.19 3.50 -5.81
CA SER A 5 12.61 2.52 -6.73
C SER A 5 12.54 1.16 -6.01
N ALA A 6 11.33 0.64 -5.84
CA ALA A 6 11.14 -0.74 -5.39
C ALA A 6 11.34 -1.70 -6.58
N MET A 7 12.30 -2.60 -6.49
CA MET A 7 12.52 -3.68 -7.46
C MET A 7 11.82 -4.98 -7.04
N THR A 8 10.72 -4.88 -6.30
CA THR A 8 9.93 -6.04 -5.85
C THR A 8 9.21 -6.66 -7.04
N GLY A 9 9.35 -7.98 -7.22
CA GLY A 9 8.48 -8.73 -8.13
C GLY A 9 7.11 -8.88 -7.49
N GLU A 10 6.08 -8.32 -8.11
CA GLU A 10 4.70 -8.32 -7.62
C GLU A 10 3.77 -8.81 -8.73
N ASP A 11 2.94 -9.83 -8.44
CA ASP A 11 2.10 -10.47 -9.45
C ASP A 11 0.90 -9.61 -9.86
N PHE A 12 0.58 -8.57 -9.07
CA PHE A 12 -0.40 -7.55 -9.44
C PHE A 12 -0.09 -6.88 -10.78
N ALA A 13 1.19 -6.85 -11.18
CA ALA A 13 1.63 -6.38 -12.48
C ALA A 13 0.95 -7.15 -13.65
N ILE A 14 0.52 -8.40 -13.45
CA ILE A 14 -0.20 -9.18 -14.45
C ILE A 14 -1.57 -8.55 -14.73
N TYR A 15 -2.32 -8.12 -13.71
CA TYR A 15 -3.61 -7.44 -13.90
C TYR A 15 -3.44 -6.10 -14.64
N MET A 16 -2.38 -5.36 -14.34
CA MET A 16 -2.10 -4.07 -14.97
C MET A 16 -1.67 -4.17 -16.45
N LYS A 17 -1.32 -5.37 -16.94
CA LYS A 17 -1.12 -5.60 -18.38
C LYS A 17 -2.44 -5.60 -19.15
N GLU A 18 -3.52 -6.02 -18.51
CA GLU A 18 -4.82 -6.24 -19.17
C GLU A 18 -5.79 -5.06 -19.00
N ARG A 19 -5.67 -4.31 -17.90
CA ARG A 19 -6.57 -3.18 -17.58
C ARG A 19 -5.80 -2.01 -16.97
N PRO A 20 -6.27 -0.76 -17.16
CA PRO A 20 -5.76 0.37 -16.39
C PRO A 20 -5.90 0.08 -14.90
N GLY A 21 -4.79 0.15 -14.18
CA GLY A 21 -4.73 -0.19 -12.76
C GLY A 21 -3.87 0.79 -11.98
N LEU A 22 -4.03 0.75 -10.66
CA LEU A 22 -3.29 1.55 -9.71
C LEU A 22 -2.74 0.64 -8.62
N PHE A 23 -1.41 0.60 -8.50
CA PHE A 23 -0.72 -0.05 -7.39
C PHE A 23 -0.12 1.02 -6.48
N MET A 24 -0.28 0.87 -5.17
CA MET A 24 0.16 1.84 -4.18
C MET A 24 0.79 1.15 -2.98
N TYR A 25 1.75 1.82 -2.36
CA TYR A 25 2.25 1.44 -1.04
C TYR A 25 1.55 2.25 0.03
N ILE A 26 1.22 1.60 1.13
CA ILE A 26 0.68 2.21 2.34
C ILE A 26 1.75 2.13 3.42
N GLY A 27 2.08 3.27 4.02
CA GLY A 27 3.06 3.33 5.09
C GLY A 27 2.57 2.59 6.34
N VAL A 28 3.32 1.58 6.77
CA VAL A 28 3.02 0.79 7.98
C VAL A 28 4.04 0.98 9.10
N GLY A 29 5.14 1.69 8.82
CA GLY A 29 6.24 1.87 9.76
C GLY A 29 5.94 2.94 10.83
N ASN A 30 6.50 2.73 12.02
CA ASN A 30 6.46 3.68 13.12
C ASN A 30 7.79 3.63 13.90
N LYS A 31 8.59 4.71 13.78
CA LYS A 31 9.91 4.80 14.42
C LYS A 31 9.83 4.82 15.95
N GLU A 32 8.83 5.47 16.52
CA GLU A 32 8.63 5.58 17.97
C GLU A 32 8.30 4.21 18.60
N LYS A 33 7.63 3.34 17.84
CA LYS A 33 7.28 1.98 18.26
C LYS A 33 8.31 0.91 17.85
N ASN A 34 9.45 1.30 17.27
CA ASN A 34 10.44 0.37 16.69
C ASN A 34 9.87 -0.55 15.58
N ILE A 35 8.88 -0.06 14.84
CA ILE A 35 8.28 -0.76 13.69
C ILE A 35 8.96 -0.24 12.42
N ASN A 36 10.16 -0.74 12.16
CA ASN A 36 11.05 -0.24 11.09
C ASN A 36 11.77 -1.35 10.31
N TYR A 37 11.43 -2.62 10.56
CA TYR A 37 11.97 -3.75 9.81
C TYR A 37 11.25 -3.89 8.46
N ARG A 38 11.99 -4.27 7.42
CA ARG A 38 11.46 -4.48 6.06
C ARG A 38 10.62 -5.76 5.98
N LEU A 39 9.75 -5.83 4.97
CA LEU A 39 9.02 -7.05 4.61
C LEU A 39 10.00 -8.23 4.44
N HIS A 40 9.59 -9.44 4.83
CA HIS A 40 10.38 -10.68 4.91
C HIS A 40 11.44 -10.76 6.03
N ASN A 41 11.56 -9.75 6.91
CA ASN A 41 12.35 -9.87 8.12
C ASN A 41 11.56 -10.58 9.24
N ASN A 42 12.20 -11.40 10.08
CA ASN A 42 11.53 -12.10 11.20
C ASN A 42 11.01 -11.16 12.32
N LYS A 43 11.49 -9.93 12.37
CA LYS A 43 11.02 -8.85 13.26
C LYS A 43 10.04 -7.90 12.57
N PHE A 44 9.61 -8.20 11.34
CA PHE A 44 8.61 -7.40 10.65
C PHE A 44 7.35 -7.28 11.49
N ASN A 45 6.84 -6.05 11.58
CA ASN A 45 5.59 -5.72 12.23
C ASN A 45 4.98 -4.49 11.53
N ILE A 46 3.74 -4.14 11.88
CA ILE A 46 3.00 -3.00 11.33
C ILE A 46 2.40 -2.13 12.44
N ASP A 47 2.30 -0.82 12.22
CA ASP A 47 1.44 0.03 13.04
C ASP A 47 0.00 -0.08 12.54
N GLU A 48 -0.87 -0.74 13.30
CA GLU A 48 -2.25 -1.08 12.90
C GLU A 48 -3.13 0.13 12.58
N LYS A 49 -2.70 1.36 12.92
CA LYS A 49 -3.30 2.61 12.38
C LYS A 49 -3.33 2.63 10.85
N CYS A 50 -2.44 1.89 10.18
CA CYS A 50 -2.46 1.74 8.73
C CYS A 50 -3.73 1.06 8.22
N LEU A 51 -4.40 0.22 9.02
CA LEU A 51 -5.59 -0.53 8.60
C LEU A 51 -6.80 0.39 8.35
N SER A 52 -7.03 1.34 9.25
CA SER A 52 -8.09 2.36 9.07
C SER A 52 -7.76 3.32 7.93
N THR A 53 -6.48 3.67 7.79
CA THR A 53 -6.00 4.52 6.67
C THR A 53 -6.19 3.83 5.33
N ALA A 54 -5.78 2.56 5.23
CA ALA A 54 -5.90 1.77 4.01
C ALA A 54 -7.36 1.56 3.60
N SER A 55 -8.18 1.08 4.54
CA SER A 55 -9.61 0.80 4.27
C SER A 55 -10.37 2.05 3.82
N SER A 56 -10.16 3.19 4.48
CA SER A 56 -10.79 4.45 4.08
C SER A 56 -10.31 4.93 2.71
N LEU A 57 -9.01 4.80 2.40
CA LEU A 57 -8.46 5.11 1.08
C LEU A 57 -9.11 4.25 -0.02
N PHE A 58 -9.17 2.93 0.14
CA PHE A 58 -9.78 2.04 -0.85
C PHE A 58 -11.27 2.34 -1.06
N ALA A 59 -12.02 2.56 0.03
CA ALA A 59 -13.44 2.92 -0.06
C ALA A 59 -13.63 4.26 -0.80
N GLN A 60 -12.84 5.28 -0.46
CA GLN A 60 -12.90 6.59 -1.09
C GLN A 60 -12.52 6.53 -2.57
N LEU A 61 -11.53 5.71 -2.95
CA LEU A 61 -11.14 5.51 -4.34
C LEU A 61 -12.24 4.81 -5.14
N ALA A 62 -12.86 3.78 -4.58
CA ALA A 62 -13.96 3.07 -5.24
C ALA A 62 -15.17 3.99 -5.46
N VAL A 63 -15.59 4.71 -4.42
CA VAL A 63 -16.69 5.70 -4.52
C VAL A 63 -16.31 6.80 -5.50
N GLY A 64 -15.12 7.39 -5.35
CA GLY A 64 -14.65 8.46 -6.23
C GLY A 64 -14.50 8.04 -7.70
N TYR A 65 -14.23 6.76 -7.98
CA TYR A 65 -14.17 6.22 -9.34
C TYR A 65 -15.57 5.98 -9.93
N LEU A 66 -16.50 5.45 -9.14
CA LEU A 66 -17.86 5.11 -9.60
C LEU A 66 -18.81 6.31 -9.64
N CYS A 67 -18.61 7.30 -8.76
CA CYS A 67 -19.47 8.47 -8.62
C CYS A 67 -18.97 9.70 -9.40
N GLN A 68 -18.03 9.53 -10.33
CA GLN A 68 -17.54 10.64 -11.16
C GLN A 68 -18.71 11.27 -11.94
N CYS A 69 -19.07 12.50 -11.58
CA CYS A 69 -19.73 13.44 -12.47
C CYS A 69 -18.66 14.17 -13.29
#